data_AF-A0A0F4LWZ5-F1
#
_entry.id   AF-A0A0F4LWZ5-F1
#
_cell.length_a   1.000
_cell.length_b   1.000
_cell.length_c   1.000
_cell.angle_alpha   90.00
_cell.angle_beta   90.00
_cell.angle_gamma   90.00
#
_symmetry.space_group_name_H-M   'P 1'
#
loop_
_entity.id
_entity.type
_entity.pdbx_description
1 polymer ?
#
loop_
_entity_poly.entity_id
_entity_poly.type
_entity_poly.pdbx_seq_one_letter_code
_entity_poly.pdbx_strand_id
1 'polypeptide(L)'
;MQDNQQQSEHVYFVNQLYRDFLLPTILGETSEEILYWGGKRIARKYDLASFEDVNSFFETTEFGTLTKIKERRTEIDFELAGQSVTDRLNSDSQEFSLEAGIIAEAVEKETGRTTECELEIDHKNNLVHIAAKFD
;
A
#
# COMPACT_ATOMS: atom_id res chain seq x y z
N MET A 1 2.70 -27.12 -8.37
CA MET A 1 2.75 -26.04 -9.38
C MET A 1 1.35 -25.57 -9.74
N GLN A 2 0.39 -26.46 -10.06
CA GLN A 2 -1.02 -26.09 -10.27
C GLN A 2 -1.71 -25.53 -9.01
N ASP A 3 -1.45 -26.10 -7.83
CA ASP A 3 -2.05 -25.63 -6.56
C ASP A 3 -1.67 -24.18 -6.19
N ASN A 4 -0.44 -23.75 -6.54
CA ASN A 4 0.03 -22.40 -6.20
C ASN A 4 -0.62 -21.33 -7.10
N GLN A 5 -0.84 -21.63 -8.39
CA GLN A 5 -1.49 -20.70 -9.31
C GLN A 5 -2.98 -20.52 -8.96
N GLN A 6 -3.66 -21.61 -8.60
CA GLN A 6 -5.07 -21.58 -8.23
C GLN A 6 -5.29 -20.88 -6.87
N GLN A 7 -4.34 -20.98 -5.94
CA GLN A 7 -4.36 -20.24 -4.69
C GLN A 7 -4.19 -18.72 -4.91
N SER A 8 -3.26 -18.31 -5.77
CA SER A 8 -3.06 -16.88 -6.11
C SER A 8 -4.28 -16.26 -6.82
N GLU A 9 -4.93 -16.98 -7.74
CA GLU A 9 -6.16 -16.50 -8.39
C GLU A 9 -7.31 -16.27 -7.40
N HIS A 10 -7.45 -17.16 -6.40
CA HIS A 10 -8.49 -17.02 -5.38
C HIS A 10 -8.23 -15.81 -4.47
N VAL A 11 -6.99 -15.58 -4.03
CA VAL A 11 -6.63 -14.43 -3.20
C VAL A 11 -6.85 -13.13 -3.96
N TYR A 12 -6.44 -13.08 -5.23
CA TYR A 12 -6.69 -11.95 -6.11
C TYR A 12 -8.18 -11.62 -6.24
N PHE A 13 -9.02 -12.62 -6.52
CA PHE A 13 -10.47 -12.41 -6.64
C PHE A 13 -11.09 -11.88 -5.34
N VAL A 14 -10.70 -12.44 -4.19
CA VAL A 14 -11.17 -11.98 -2.87
C VAL A 14 -10.75 -10.52 -2.62
N ASN A 15 -9.50 -10.17 -2.95
CA ASN A 15 -9.03 -8.79 -2.85
C ASN A 15 -9.85 -7.85 -3.74
N GLN A 16 -10.06 -8.16 -5.02
CA GLN A 16 -10.89 -7.30 -5.89
C GLN A 16 -12.32 -7.15 -5.35
N LEU A 17 -12.95 -8.24 -4.89
CA LEU A 17 -14.32 -8.22 -4.38
C LEU A 17 -14.46 -7.33 -3.15
N TYR A 18 -13.60 -7.50 -2.14
CA TYR A 18 -13.72 -6.75 -0.90
C TYR A 18 -13.11 -5.36 -1.02
N ARG A 19 -11.92 -5.27 -1.60
CA ARG A 19 -11.12 -4.04 -1.59
C ARG A 19 -11.51 -3.07 -2.69
N ASP A 20 -11.65 -3.54 -3.92
CA ASP A 20 -11.89 -2.66 -5.07
C ASP A 20 -13.39 -2.46 -5.36
N PHE A 21 -14.25 -3.35 -4.86
CA PHE A 21 -15.71 -3.20 -5.00
C PHE A 21 -16.43 -2.87 -3.69
N LEU A 22 -16.36 -3.74 -2.67
CA LEU A 22 -17.20 -3.60 -1.48
C LEU A 22 -16.82 -2.38 -0.63
N LEU A 23 -15.54 -2.17 -0.35
CA LEU A 23 -15.07 -1.06 0.49
C LEU A 23 -15.43 0.30 -0.12
N PRO A 24 -15.10 0.62 -1.39
CA PRO A 24 -15.52 1.87 -2.02
C PRO A 24 -17.04 2.06 -2.01
N THR A 25 -17.80 0.98 -2.20
CA THR A 25 -19.28 1.03 -2.16
C THR A 25 -19.81 1.42 -0.78
N ILE A 26 -19.19 0.94 0.30
CA ILE A 26 -19.64 1.24 1.68
C ILE A 26 -19.13 2.60 2.15
N LEU A 27 -17.90 2.97 1.79
CA LEU A 27 -17.22 4.16 2.29
C LEU A 27 -17.54 5.43 1.48
N GLY A 28 -17.97 5.27 0.23
CA GLY A 28 -18.33 6.37 -0.66
C GLY A 28 -17.19 7.37 -0.86
N GLU A 29 -17.52 8.66 -0.84
CA GLU A 29 -16.58 9.77 -1.10
C GLU A 29 -15.44 9.89 -0.07
N THR A 30 -15.57 9.25 1.10
CA THR A 30 -14.56 9.29 2.17
C THR A 30 -13.62 8.08 2.18
N SER A 31 -13.67 7.25 1.13
CA SER A 31 -12.92 5.99 1.07
C SER A 31 -11.42 6.21 1.27
N GLU A 32 -10.82 7.18 0.58
CA GLU A 32 -9.37 7.45 0.66
C GLU A 32 -8.94 7.80 2.10
N GLU A 33 -9.60 8.76 2.74
CA GLU A 33 -9.30 9.19 4.12
C GLU A 33 -9.46 8.03 5.12
N ILE A 34 -10.53 7.25 5.01
CA ILE A 34 -10.81 6.13 5.91
C ILE A 34 -9.82 4.98 5.69
N LEU A 35 -9.43 4.70 4.45
CA LEU A 35 -8.45 3.65 4.12
C LEU A 35 -7.04 4.05 4.56
N TYR A 36 -6.66 5.32 4.39
CA TYR A 36 -5.43 5.87 4.95
C TYR A 36 -5.39 5.72 6.48
N TRP A 37 -6.50 6.15 7.10
CA TRP A 37 -7.03 5.71 8.38
C TRP A 37 -6.62 4.30 8.80
N GLY A 38 -7.21 3.36 8.07
CA GLY A 38 -7.13 1.94 8.31
C GLY A 38 -5.69 1.43 8.21
N GLY A 39 -4.92 1.97 7.26
CA GLY A 39 -3.52 1.63 7.05
C GLY A 39 -2.67 1.92 8.28
N LYS A 40 -2.77 3.14 8.83
CA LYS A 40 -2.07 3.52 10.07
C LYS A 40 -2.49 2.59 11.23
N ARG A 41 -3.77 2.21 11.30
CA ARG A 41 -4.26 1.26 12.32
C ARG A 41 -3.73 -0.15 12.15
N ILE A 42 -3.60 -0.65 10.92
CA ILE A 42 -3.02 -1.97 10.62
C ILE A 42 -1.55 -1.98 11.07
N ALA A 43 -0.76 -0.99 10.68
CA ALA A 43 0.65 -0.88 11.09
C ALA A 43 0.81 -0.87 12.62
N ARG A 44 -0.05 -0.14 13.35
CA ARG A 44 -0.08 -0.19 14.83
C ARG A 44 -0.44 -1.55 15.38
N LYS A 45 -1.44 -2.22 14.80
CA LYS A 45 -1.96 -3.50 15.28
C LYS A 45 -0.96 -4.64 15.10
N TYR A 46 -0.26 -4.67 13.97
CA TYR A 46 0.74 -5.70 13.64
C TYR A 46 2.18 -5.30 14.02
N ASP A 47 2.32 -4.17 14.71
CA ASP A 47 3.60 -3.59 15.11
C ASP A 47 4.64 -3.46 13.99
N LEU A 48 4.17 -3.02 12.82
CA LEU A 48 5.04 -2.68 11.69
C LEU A 48 5.78 -1.38 12.06
N ALA A 49 7.07 -1.49 12.38
CA ALA A 49 7.87 -0.39 12.94
C ALA A 49 9.12 -0.06 12.10
N SER A 50 9.28 -0.73 10.96
CA SER A 50 10.38 -0.52 10.03
C SER A 50 9.98 -0.83 8.59
N PHE A 51 10.77 -0.36 7.63
CA PHE A 51 10.65 -0.75 6.22
C PHE A 51 10.68 -2.28 6.00
N GLU A 52 11.46 -3.02 6.78
CA GLU A 52 11.58 -4.49 6.66
C GLU A 52 10.28 -5.19 7.11
N ASP A 53 9.65 -4.70 8.18
CA ASP A 53 8.36 -5.22 8.64
C ASP A 53 7.26 -4.97 7.60
N VAL A 54 7.23 -3.77 7.02
CA VAL A 54 6.26 -3.41 5.97
C VAL A 54 6.44 -4.29 4.74
N ASN A 55 7.67 -4.51 4.29
CA ASN A 55 7.93 -5.40 3.16
C ASN A 55 7.48 -6.83 3.41
N SER A 56 7.82 -7.39 4.58
CA SER A 56 7.40 -8.74 4.97
C SER A 56 5.88 -8.86 5.04
N PHE A 57 5.21 -7.81 5.55
CA PHE A 57 3.76 -7.74 5.59
C PHE A 57 3.17 -7.69 4.17
N PHE A 58 3.69 -6.84 3.29
CA PHE A 58 3.18 -6.66 1.93
C PHE A 58 3.36 -7.92 1.07
N GLU A 59 4.45 -8.66 1.27
CA GLU A 59 4.64 -9.98 0.65
C GLU A 59 3.57 -10.98 1.13
N THR A 60 3.27 -10.98 2.43
CA THR A 60 2.26 -11.88 3.01
C THR A 60 0.83 -11.54 2.58
N THR A 61 0.51 -10.25 2.43
CA THR A 61 -0.84 -9.77 2.07
C THR A 61 -1.04 -9.55 0.57
N GLU A 62 -0.01 -9.80 -0.24
CA GLU A 62 0.00 -9.54 -1.69
C GLU A 62 -0.32 -8.07 -2.04
N PHE A 63 0.08 -7.11 -1.20
CA PHE A 63 -0.14 -5.67 -1.45
C PHE A 63 0.82 -5.09 -2.49
N GLY A 64 1.81 -5.87 -2.91
CA GLY A 64 2.82 -5.49 -3.89
C GLY A 64 4.22 -5.54 -3.27
N THR A 65 5.21 -5.18 -4.06
CA THR A 65 6.60 -5.07 -3.65
C THR A 65 6.93 -3.60 -3.42
N LEU A 66 7.35 -3.25 -2.20
CA LEU A 66 7.73 -1.90 -1.82
C LEU A 66 9.24 -1.72 -1.88
N THR A 67 9.72 -0.78 -2.70
CA THR A 67 11.15 -0.50 -2.86
C THR A 67 11.47 0.90 -2.37
N LYS A 68 12.41 1.05 -1.42
CA LYS A 68 12.94 2.36 -1.03
C LYS A 68 13.89 2.85 -2.12
N ILE A 69 13.58 3.98 -2.75
CA ILE A 69 14.33 4.52 -3.88
C ILE A 69 15.41 5.47 -3.41
N LYS A 70 15.05 6.41 -2.54
CA LYS A 70 15.98 7.40 -1.99
C LYS A 70 15.44 7.92 -0.67
N GLU A 71 16.36 8.31 0.20
CA GLU A 71 16.07 8.94 1.48
C GLU A 71 16.70 10.32 1.49
N ARG A 72 15.90 11.32 1.87
CA ARG A 72 16.29 12.73 1.95
C ARG A 72 16.00 13.23 3.36
N ARG A 73 16.47 14.45 3.64
CA ARG A 73 16.23 15.10 4.94
C ARG A 73 14.73 15.35 5.21
N THR A 74 13.92 15.54 4.18
CA THR A 74 12.51 15.94 4.29
C THR A 74 11.53 14.84 3.91
N GLU A 75 12.00 13.75 3.29
CA GLU A 75 11.11 12.70 2.79
C GLU A 75 11.89 11.41 2.52
N ILE A 76 11.15 10.31 2.39
CA ILE A 76 11.61 9.06 1.81
C ILE A 76 10.71 8.73 0.63
N ASP A 77 11.31 8.44 -0.53
CA ASP A 77 10.57 8.03 -1.71
C ASP A 77 10.59 6.51 -1.87
N PHE A 78 9.42 5.95 -2.13
CA PHE A 78 9.20 4.54 -2.40
C PHE A 78 8.51 4.33 -3.74
N GLU A 79 8.70 3.14 -4.29
CA GLU A 79 7.92 2.60 -5.41
C GLU A 79 7.19 1.35 -4.94
N LEU A 80 5.89 1.29 -5.21
CA LEU A 80 5.05 0.12 -5.02
C LEU A 80 4.71 -0.46 -6.41
N ALA A 81 5.11 -1.70 -6.63
CA ALA A 81 4.94 -2.38 -7.91
C ALA A 81 4.60 -3.87 -7.72
N GLY A 82 4.47 -4.61 -8.82
CA GLY A 82 4.18 -6.05 -8.80
C GLY A 82 2.85 -6.38 -9.49
N GLN A 83 2.54 -7.68 -9.55
CA GLN A 83 1.39 -8.16 -10.31
C GLN A 83 0.07 -7.63 -9.75
N SER A 84 -0.13 -7.68 -8.43
CA SER A 84 -1.36 -7.17 -7.78
C SER A 84 -1.58 -5.67 -7.99
N VAL A 85 -0.50 -4.88 -8.00
CA VAL A 85 -0.53 -3.44 -8.32
C VAL A 85 -0.87 -3.23 -9.80
N THR A 86 -0.18 -3.93 -10.69
CA THR A 86 -0.39 -3.85 -12.14
C THR A 86 -1.83 -4.17 -12.51
N ASP A 87 -2.39 -5.23 -11.94
CA ASP A 87 -3.75 -5.67 -12.23
C ASP A 87 -4.79 -4.65 -11.76
N ARG A 88 -4.59 -4.05 -10.57
CA ARG A 88 -5.45 -2.97 -10.05
C ARG A 88 -5.37 -1.70 -10.90
N LEU A 89 -4.18 -1.32 -11.33
CA LEU A 89 -3.98 -0.17 -12.23
C LEU A 89 -4.63 -0.42 -13.60
N ASN A 90 -4.55 -1.64 -14.13
CA ASN A 90 -5.20 -2.02 -15.38
C ASN A 90 -6.73 -2.06 -15.28
N SER A 91 -7.29 -2.19 -14.06
CA SER A 91 -8.72 -2.03 -13.79
C SER A 91 -9.11 -0.60 -13.41
N ASP A 92 -8.28 0.39 -13.76
CA ASP A 92 -8.46 1.81 -13.48
C ASP A 92 -8.55 2.17 -11.98
N SER A 93 -8.07 1.31 -11.08
CA SER A 93 -8.00 1.61 -9.65
C SER A 93 -6.96 2.70 -9.41
N GLN A 94 -7.37 3.75 -8.70
CA GLN A 94 -6.49 4.83 -8.27
C GLN A 94 -6.20 4.76 -6.77
N GLU A 95 -6.68 3.72 -6.07
CA GLU A 95 -6.73 3.70 -4.62
C GLU A 95 -5.60 2.86 -3.99
N PHE A 96 -4.65 3.53 -3.35
CA PHE A 96 -3.52 2.94 -2.60
C PHE A 96 -3.30 3.62 -1.23
N SER A 97 -4.31 4.31 -0.72
CA SER A 97 -4.29 5.04 0.56
C SER A 97 -4.07 4.08 1.73
N LEU A 98 -4.60 2.86 1.64
CA LEU A 98 -4.35 1.82 2.65
C LEU A 98 -2.86 1.52 2.81
N GLU A 99 -2.13 1.28 1.72
CA GLU A 99 -0.67 1.06 1.74
C GLU A 99 0.06 2.31 2.21
N ALA A 100 -0.33 3.48 1.71
CA ALA A 100 0.27 4.75 2.10
C ALA A 100 0.17 4.98 3.62
N GLY A 101 -0.98 4.66 4.23
CA GLY A 101 -1.18 4.75 5.68
C GLY A 101 -0.32 3.76 6.47
N ILE A 102 -0.15 2.52 5.97
CA ILE A 102 0.75 1.55 6.59
C ILE A 102 2.19 2.07 6.58
N ILE A 103 2.64 2.56 5.41
CA ILE A 103 4.00 3.07 5.21
C ILE A 103 4.25 4.30 6.09
N ALA A 104 3.32 5.25 6.13
CA ALA A 104 3.46 6.47 6.92
C ALA A 104 3.64 6.16 8.41
N GLU A 105 2.83 5.27 8.97
CA GLU A 105 2.94 4.88 10.38
C GLU A 105 4.27 4.15 10.67
N ALA A 106 4.69 3.24 9.80
CA ALA A 106 5.93 2.51 9.99
C ALA A 106 7.15 3.45 9.92
N VAL A 107 7.16 4.37 8.94
CA VAL A 107 8.22 5.38 8.79
C VAL A 107 8.24 6.36 9.97
N GLU A 108 7.08 6.78 10.47
CA GLU A 108 6.97 7.62 11.67
C GLU A 108 7.56 6.93 12.89
N LYS A 109 7.25 5.64 13.11
CA LYS A 109 7.82 4.83 14.18
C LYS A 109 9.34 4.65 14.04
N GLU A 110 9.81 4.33 12.82
CA GLU A 110 11.22 4.07 12.53
C GLU A 110 12.07 5.33 12.75
N THR A 111 11.57 6.49 12.29
CA THR A 111 12.33 7.75 12.28
C THR A 111 12.08 8.63 13.50
N GLY A 112 10.98 8.42 14.21
CA GLY A 112 10.51 9.30 15.30
C GLY A 112 10.00 10.66 14.83
N ARG A 113 9.68 10.80 13.54
CA ARG A 113 9.23 12.05 12.91
C ARG A 113 7.82 11.90 12.39
N THR A 114 6.95 12.87 12.67
CA THR A 114 5.60 12.90 12.11
C THR A 114 5.67 12.78 10.60
N THR A 115 4.93 11.81 10.06
CA THR A 115 5.04 11.43 8.65
C THR A 115 3.67 11.33 8.00
N GLU A 116 3.54 11.94 6.83
CA GLU A 116 2.38 11.80 5.93
C GLU A 116 2.85 11.31 4.56
N CYS A 117 2.04 10.53 3.86
CA CYS A 117 2.39 10.01 2.54
C CYS A 117 1.57 10.68 1.45
N GLU A 118 2.25 11.05 0.37
CA GLU A 118 1.62 11.45 -0.90
C GLU A 118 1.80 10.35 -1.95
N LEU A 119 0.79 10.19 -2.81
CA LEU A 119 0.72 9.17 -3.85
C LEU A 119 0.73 9.80 -5.24
N GLU A 120 1.48 9.19 -6.16
CA GLU A 120 1.41 9.49 -7.60
C GLU A 120 1.42 8.19 -8.39
N ILE A 121 0.48 8.02 -9.31
CA ILE A 121 0.36 6.81 -10.14
C ILE A 121 1.12 7.00 -11.44
N ASP A 122 2.05 6.07 -11.73
CA ASP A 122 2.74 5.99 -13.00
C ASP A 122 2.12 4.88 -13.87
N HIS A 123 1.12 5.26 -14.65
CA HIS A 123 0.47 4.38 -15.62
C HIS A 123 1.40 3.83 -16.70
N LYS A 124 2.51 4.52 -17.00
CA LYS A 124 3.44 4.07 -18.04
C LYS A 124 4.28 2.90 -17.55
N ASN A 125 4.67 2.92 -16.28
CA ASN A 125 5.51 1.89 -15.66
C ASN A 125 4.72 0.91 -14.79
N ASN A 126 3.39 1.07 -14.67
CA ASN A 126 2.50 0.25 -13.84
C ASN A 126 2.96 0.17 -12.37
N LEU A 127 3.30 1.32 -11.81
CA LEU A 127 3.73 1.44 -10.43
C LEU A 127 3.11 2.67 -9.76
N VAL A 128 3.21 2.69 -8.43
CA VAL A 128 2.76 3.81 -7.60
C VAL A 128 3.98 4.39 -6.88
N HIS A 129 4.22 5.67 -7.06
CA HIS A 129 5.19 6.42 -6.27
C HIS A 129 4.57 6.84 -4.95
N ILE A 130 5.29 6.63 -3.85
CA ILE A 130 4.86 6.97 -2.50
C ILE A 130 5.94 7.83 -1.86
N ALA A 131 5.63 9.09 -1.58
CA ALA A 131 6.53 10.01 -0.88
C ALA A 131 6.11 10.14 0.58
N ALA A 132 6.87 9.53 1.49
CA ALA A 132 6.69 9.69 2.93
C ALA A 132 7.39 10.97 3.39
N LYS A 133 6.64 12.05 3.55
CA LYS A 133 7.14 13.38 3.93
C LYS A 133 7.17 13.52 5.43
N PHE A 134 8.27 14.05 5.91
CA PHE A 134 8.46 14.39 7.31
C PHE A 134 8.03 15.83 7.58
N ASP A 135 7.34 16.03 8.70
CA ASP A 135 7.21 17.36 9.30
C ASP A 135 8.53 17.83 9.98
#